data_AF-A0A838D0N2-F1
#
_entry.id   AF-A0A838D0N2-F1
#
_cell.length_a   1.000
_cell.length_b   1.000
_cell.length_c   1.000
_cell.angle_alpha   90.00
_cell.angle_beta   90.00
_cell.angle_gamma   90.00
#
_symmetry.space_group_name_H-M   'P 1'
#
loop_
_entity.id
_entity.type
_entity.pdbx_description
1 polymer ?
#
loop_
_entity_poly.entity_id
_entity_poly.type
_entity_poly.pdbx_seq_one_letter_code
_entity_poly.pdbx_strand_id
1 'polypeptide(L)'
;IEVRNTGNETIPNIAVTLEGLDRSSEREDVADSQRPIWVLESGPQGGTTSYVNTWAKGELPAGQTARFEWDVTVVEAGTHELTYRVAAGLDGRAMAVGEGGGPPSGKVTVAVTDRPAQARVDPETGEVILEGGGSPDDLGAPIDPSEESRGGE
;
A
#
# COMPACT_ATOMS: atom_id res chain seq x y z
N ILE A 1 4.09 3.16 4.84
CA ILE A 1 3.25 2.71 5.98
C ILE A 1 4.09 2.72 7.25
N GLU A 2 3.59 3.30 8.34
CA GLU A 2 4.26 3.32 9.65
C GLU A 2 3.43 2.57 10.68
N VAL A 3 4.09 1.70 11.46
CA VAL A 3 3.46 0.90 12.51
C VAL A 3 4.15 1.15 13.82
N ARG A 4 3.41 1.68 14.80
CA ARG A 4 3.92 1.91 16.16
C ARG A 4 3.44 0.82 17.10
N ASN A 5 4.35 0.24 17.88
CA ASN A 5 3.99 -0.62 18.99
C ASN A 5 3.56 0.23 20.19
N THR A 6 2.24 0.36 20.39
CA THR A 6 1.65 1.09 21.52
C THR A 6 1.49 0.23 22.78
N GLY A 7 1.79 -1.07 22.70
CA GLY A 7 1.76 -1.99 23.82
C GLY A 7 2.98 -1.88 24.72
N ASN A 8 3.00 -2.74 25.75
CA ASN A 8 4.05 -2.78 26.77
C ASN A 8 5.06 -3.92 26.56
N GLU A 9 4.87 -4.75 25.53
CA GLU A 9 5.72 -5.91 25.22
C GLU A 9 6.34 -5.76 23.84
N THR A 10 7.50 -6.37 23.63
CA THR A 10 8.14 -6.42 22.31
C THR A 10 7.33 -7.31 21.37
N ILE A 11 7.03 -6.79 20.18
CA ILE A 11 6.50 -7.60 19.09
C ILE A 11 7.65 -8.43 18.54
N PRO A 12 7.54 -9.78 18.49
CA PRO A 12 8.67 -10.63 18.13
C PRO A 12 9.00 -10.58 16.63
N ASN A 13 8.00 -10.38 15.77
CA ASN A 13 8.25 -10.25 14.34
C ASN A 13 7.16 -9.43 13.64
N ILE A 14 7.38 -8.12 13.51
CA ILE A 14 6.42 -7.25 12.82
C ILE A 14 6.44 -7.54 11.33
N ALA A 15 5.27 -7.78 10.76
CA ALA A 15 5.10 -8.05 9.33
C ALA A 15 3.92 -7.29 8.74
N VAL A 16 4.05 -6.97 7.46
CA VAL A 16 2.96 -6.39 6.65
C VAL A 16 2.74 -7.25 5.41
N THR A 17 1.49 -7.57 5.15
CA THR A 17 1.02 -8.28 3.96
C THR A 17 0.24 -7.32 3.07
N LEU A 18 0.54 -7.33 1.77
CA LEU A 18 -0.24 -6.63 0.74
C LEU A 18 -1.23 -7.59 0.08
N GLU A 19 -2.46 -7.12 -0.15
CA GLU A 19 -3.57 -7.84 -0.76
C GLU A 19 -4.16 -7.00 -1.92
N GLY A 20 -4.69 -7.66 -2.95
CA GLY A 20 -5.28 -6.99 -4.12
C GLY A 20 -4.30 -6.64 -5.24
N LEU A 21 -3.15 -7.32 -5.30
CA LEU A 21 -2.14 -7.10 -6.36
C LEU A 21 -2.60 -7.60 -7.74
N ASP A 22 -3.48 -8.59 -7.77
CA ASP A 22 -3.97 -9.24 -8.98
C ASP A 22 -5.49 -9.26 -9.03
N ARG A 23 -6.05 -9.34 -10.25
CA ARG A 23 -7.44 -9.72 -10.51
C ARG A 23 -7.54 -11.05 -11.21
N SER A 24 -8.70 -11.69 -11.07
CA SER A 24 -9.05 -12.86 -11.87
C SER A 24 -9.53 -12.44 -13.27
N SER A 25 -9.10 -13.18 -14.29
CA SER A 25 -9.61 -13.08 -15.66
C SER A 25 -10.80 -14.03 -15.84
N GLU A 26 -11.85 -13.57 -16.51
CA GLU A 26 -13.02 -14.38 -16.87
C GLU A 26 -12.79 -15.21 -18.15
N ARG A 27 -11.62 -15.12 -18.77
CA ARG A 27 -11.29 -15.89 -19.97
C ARG A 27 -10.98 -17.33 -19.61
N GLU A 28 -11.60 -18.27 -20.30
CA GLU A 28 -11.41 -19.71 -20.08
C GLU A 28 -10.25 -20.30 -20.92
N ASP A 29 -9.72 -19.54 -21.89
CA ASP A 29 -8.68 -19.98 -22.83
C ASP A 29 -7.25 -19.62 -22.39
N VAL A 30 -7.09 -19.12 -21.17
CA VAL A 30 -5.80 -18.69 -20.62
C VAL A 30 -5.28 -19.73 -19.62
N ALA A 31 -3.99 -20.04 -19.70
CA ALA A 31 -3.36 -21.03 -18.81
C ALA A 31 -3.25 -20.54 -17.36
N ASP A 32 -3.09 -19.23 -17.18
CA ASP A 32 -3.14 -18.55 -15.88
C ASP A 32 -4.23 -17.49 -15.98
N SER A 33 -5.15 -17.45 -15.01
CA SER A 33 -6.23 -16.48 -14.94
C SER A 33 -5.88 -15.25 -14.10
N GLN A 34 -4.81 -15.25 -13.32
CA GLN A 34 -4.38 -14.10 -12.54
C GLN A 34 -3.74 -13.04 -13.45
N ARG A 35 -4.18 -11.80 -13.30
CA ARG A 35 -3.67 -10.65 -14.05
C ARG A 35 -3.20 -9.58 -13.06
N PRO A 36 -1.98 -9.06 -13.20
CA PRO A 36 -1.49 -8.03 -12.30
C PRO A 36 -2.27 -6.73 -12.51
N ILE A 37 -2.68 -6.11 -11.40
CA ILE A 37 -3.13 -4.72 -11.34
C ILE A 37 -1.96 -3.85 -10.86
N TRP A 38 -1.21 -4.36 -9.87
CA TRP A 38 -0.08 -3.67 -9.25
C TRP A 38 1.21 -4.44 -9.52
N VAL A 39 2.21 -3.73 -10.04
CA VAL A 39 3.59 -4.20 -10.14
C VAL A 39 4.36 -3.65 -8.95
N LEU A 40 5.07 -4.53 -8.24
CA LEU A 40 6.01 -4.13 -7.21
C LEU A 40 7.39 -3.95 -7.82
N GLU A 41 7.85 -2.71 -7.87
CA GLU A 41 9.20 -2.37 -8.35
C GLU A 41 10.24 -2.65 -7.27
N SER A 42 9.90 -2.34 -6.02
CA SER A 42 10.74 -2.56 -4.85
C SER A 42 9.89 -2.83 -3.60
N GLY A 43 10.48 -3.48 -2.61
CA GLY A 43 9.84 -3.73 -1.32
C GLY A 43 10.74 -3.38 -0.14
N PRO A 44 10.20 -3.43 1.10
CA PRO A 44 10.90 -3.00 2.30
C PRO A 44 12.27 -3.68 2.45
N GLN A 45 13.32 -2.87 2.59
CA GLN A 45 14.65 -3.37 2.89
C GLN A 45 14.65 -4.13 4.23
N GLY A 46 15.33 -5.28 4.26
CA GLY A 46 15.37 -6.17 5.42
C GLY A 46 14.11 -7.03 5.60
N GLY A 47 13.17 -6.99 4.65
CA GLY A 47 12.02 -7.90 4.63
C GLY A 47 12.44 -9.33 4.31
N THR A 48 12.43 -10.23 5.31
CA THR A 48 12.83 -11.64 5.12
C THR A 48 11.64 -12.57 5.29
N THR A 49 10.89 -12.85 4.23
CA THR A 49 9.92 -13.96 4.24
C THR A 49 9.93 -14.72 2.92
N SER A 50 9.49 -15.99 2.97
CA SER A 50 9.22 -16.81 1.79
C SER A 50 7.77 -16.68 1.29
N TYR A 51 6.95 -15.88 1.97
CA TYR A 51 5.56 -15.64 1.56
C TYR A 51 5.55 -14.53 0.51
N VAL A 52 5.01 -14.85 -0.66
CA VAL A 52 4.72 -13.84 -1.68
C VAL A 52 3.83 -12.78 -1.04
N ASN A 53 4.25 -11.51 -1.12
CA ASN A 53 3.52 -10.34 -0.63
C ASN A 53 3.53 -10.08 0.88
N THR A 54 4.41 -10.74 1.66
CA THR A 54 4.62 -10.40 3.08
C THR A 54 6.06 -10.01 3.37
N TRP A 55 6.25 -8.87 4.05
CA TRP A 55 7.56 -8.39 4.48
C TRP A 55 7.59 -8.31 6.00
N ALA A 56 8.61 -8.91 6.60
CA ALA A 56 8.81 -8.91 8.04
C ALA A 56 10.13 -8.22 8.39
N LYS A 57 10.13 -7.35 9.40
CA LYS A 57 11.31 -6.57 9.83
C LYS A 57 11.90 -7.03 11.17
N GLY A 58 11.45 -8.16 11.70
CA GLY A 58 11.92 -8.69 12.98
C GLY A 58 11.28 -8.00 14.17
N GLU A 59 11.99 -7.97 15.29
CA GLU A 59 11.46 -7.48 16.56
C GLU A 59 11.13 -5.97 16.51
N LEU A 60 10.01 -5.59 17.13
CA LEU A 60 9.62 -4.19 17.34
C LEU A 60 9.35 -3.94 18.83
N PRO A 61 10.31 -3.35 19.57
CA PRO A 61 10.16 -3.06 20.99
C PRO A 61 8.97 -2.16 21.31
N ALA A 62 8.48 -2.25 22.55
CA ALA A 62 7.44 -1.37 23.06
C ALA A 62 7.78 0.11 22.84
N GLY A 63 6.81 0.89 22.35
CA GLY A 63 6.94 2.32 22.10
C GLY A 63 7.65 2.70 20.79
N GLN A 64 8.27 1.75 20.08
CA GLN A 64 9.01 1.99 18.84
C GLN A 64 8.13 1.91 17.59
N THR A 65 8.64 2.44 16.48
CA THR A 65 7.97 2.48 15.18
C THR A 65 8.77 1.75 14.11
N ALA A 66 8.10 0.91 13.32
CA ALA A 66 8.64 0.32 12.10
C ALA A 66 8.03 0.99 10.86
N ARG A 67 8.88 1.34 9.89
CA ARG A 67 8.48 1.87 8.59
C ARG A 67 8.61 0.82 7.50
N PHE A 68 7.56 0.69 6.69
CA PHE A 68 7.51 -0.17 5.51
C PHE A 68 7.19 0.67 4.28
N GLU A 69 8.00 0.51 3.24
CA GLU A 69 7.92 1.27 1.99
C GLU A 69 7.99 0.30 0.81
N TRP A 70 7.09 0.51 -0.15
CA TRP A 70 7.04 -0.20 -1.41
C TRP A 70 6.94 0.84 -2.52
N ASP A 71 7.64 0.58 -3.61
CA ASP A 71 7.42 1.27 -4.87
C ASP A 71 6.47 0.41 -5.71
N VAL A 72 5.31 0.97 -6.06
CA VAL A 72 4.26 0.25 -6.79
C VAL A 72 3.80 1.03 -8.02
N THR A 73 3.56 0.30 -9.10
CA THR A 73 2.99 0.83 -10.35
C THR A 73 1.66 0.15 -10.62
N VAL A 74 0.62 0.93 -10.86
CA VAL A 74 -0.67 0.42 -11.32
C VAL A 74 -0.72 0.42 -12.84
N VAL A 75 -1.04 -0.73 -13.44
CA VAL A 75 -0.89 -0.96 -14.89
C VAL A 75 -2.21 -0.93 -15.68
N GLU A 76 -3.34 -0.79 -14.98
CA GLU A 76 -4.66 -0.75 -15.58
C GLU A 76 -5.37 0.56 -15.23
N ALA A 77 -6.03 1.19 -16.21
CA ALA A 77 -6.87 2.35 -15.94
C ALA A 77 -8.06 1.98 -15.05
N GLY A 78 -8.57 2.93 -14.28
CA GLY A 78 -9.66 2.73 -13.32
C GLY A 78 -9.25 3.06 -11.89
N THR A 79 -10.19 2.83 -10.97
CA THR A 79 -9.95 3.00 -9.52
C THR A 79 -9.59 1.64 -8.92
N HIS A 80 -8.41 1.57 -8.31
CA HIS A 80 -7.86 0.35 -7.75
C HIS A 80 -7.56 0.52 -6.26
N GLU A 81 -7.84 -0.51 -5.49
CA GLU A 81 -7.53 -0.56 -4.05
C GLU A 81 -6.37 -1.52 -3.81
N LEU A 82 -5.36 -1.06 -3.07
CA LEU A 82 -4.32 -1.88 -2.47
C LEU A 82 -4.59 -1.98 -0.97
N THR A 83 -4.84 -3.18 -0.46
CA THR A 83 -5.10 -3.40 0.97
C THR A 83 -3.84 -3.88 1.66
N TYR A 84 -3.61 -3.45 2.90
CA TYR A 84 -2.54 -3.97 3.73
C TYR A 84 -3.05 -4.50 5.07
N ARG A 85 -2.37 -5.51 5.60
CA ARG A 85 -2.62 -6.07 6.93
C ARG A 85 -1.32 -6.17 7.72
N VAL A 86 -1.38 -5.83 9.00
CA VAL A 86 -0.25 -5.88 9.93
C VAL A 86 -0.38 -7.08 10.85
N ALA A 87 0.72 -7.82 11.04
CA ALA A 87 0.81 -8.94 11.95
C ALA A 87 1.98 -8.78 12.92
N ALA A 88 1.82 -9.24 14.17
CA ALA A 88 2.89 -9.25 15.18
C ALA A 88 3.78 -10.51 15.13
N GLY A 89 3.47 -11.43 14.22
CA GLY A 89 4.24 -12.63 13.94
C GLY A 89 3.66 -13.39 12.74
N LEU A 90 4.48 -14.23 12.11
CA LEU A 90 4.08 -15.01 10.93
C LEU A 90 3.47 -16.38 11.28
N ASP A 91 3.68 -16.85 12.51
CA ASP A 91 3.26 -18.18 12.97
C ASP A 91 1.94 -18.15 13.77
N GLY A 92 1.31 -16.98 13.90
CA GLY A 92 0.04 -16.79 14.61
C GLY A 92 0.15 -16.81 16.14
N ARG A 93 1.35 -16.94 16.72
CA ARG A 93 1.53 -16.93 18.19
C ARG A 93 1.55 -15.52 18.80
N ALA A 94 1.79 -14.51 17.98
CA ALA A 94 1.70 -13.11 18.35
C ALA A 94 0.69 -12.40 17.43
N MET A 95 -0.30 -11.74 18.02
CA MET A 95 -1.36 -11.04 17.30
C MET A 95 -1.21 -9.54 17.47
N ALA A 96 -1.16 -8.82 16.35
CA ALA A 96 -1.31 -7.36 16.36
C ALA A 96 -2.80 -7.05 16.52
N VAL A 97 -3.14 -6.17 17.45
CA VAL A 97 -4.51 -5.74 17.70
C VAL A 97 -4.54 -4.22 17.64
N GLY A 98 -5.33 -3.66 16.73
CA GLY A 98 -5.57 -2.23 16.63
C GLY A 98 -6.65 -1.77 17.63
N GLU A 99 -6.93 -0.46 17.67
CA GLU A 99 -7.93 0.11 18.60
C GLU A 99 -9.32 -0.52 18.47
N GLY A 100 -9.70 -0.97 17.26
CA GLY A 100 -10.98 -1.65 16.99
C GLY A 100 -11.03 -3.13 17.41
N GLY A 101 -9.98 -3.69 18.04
CA GLY A 101 -9.96 -5.08 18.50
C GLY A 101 -9.64 -6.13 17.43
N GLY A 102 -9.45 -5.73 16.17
CA GLY A 102 -9.02 -6.60 15.07
C GLY A 102 -7.57 -6.37 14.64
N PRO A 103 -7.05 -7.18 13.69
CA PRO A 103 -5.74 -6.94 13.09
C PRO A 103 -5.67 -5.54 12.47
N PRO A 104 -4.63 -4.74 12.77
CA PRO A 104 -4.45 -3.44 12.12
C PRO A 104 -4.34 -3.64 10.61
N SER A 105 -5.11 -2.86 9.86
CA SER A 105 -5.17 -2.92 8.39
C SER A 105 -5.55 -1.56 7.83
N GLY A 106 -5.38 -1.38 6.54
CA GLY A 106 -5.79 -0.18 5.84
C GLY A 106 -5.80 -0.38 4.33
N LYS A 107 -6.17 0.68 3.63
CA LYS A 107 -6.32 0.68 2.17
C LYS A 107 -5.67 1.91 1.57
N VAL A 108 -5.11 1.74 0.39
CA VAL A 108 -4.66 2.81 -0.49
C VAL A 108 -5.50 2.72 -1.76
N THR A 109 -6.19 3.80 -2.10
CA THR A 109 -7.02 3.87 -3.30
C THR A 109 -6.36 4.80 -4.30
N VAL A 110 -6.16 4.33 -5.53
CA VAL A 110 -5.56 5.12 -6.62
C VAL A 110 -6.49 5.10 -7.83
N ALA A 111 -6.67 6.26 -8.44
CA ALA A 111 -7.40 6.41 -9.69
C ALA A 111 -6.42 6.67 -10.84
N VAL A 112 -6.48 5.83 -11.86
CA VAL A 112 -5.64 5.92 -13.07
C VAL A 112 -6.54 6.24 -14.26
N THR A 113 -6.21 7.30 -14.97
CA THR A 113 -6.91 7.63 -16.22
C THR A 113 -6.26 6.93 -17.41
N ASP A 114 -7.08 6.52 -18.38
CA ASP A 114 -6.67 6.09 -19.71
C ASP A 114 -6.44 7.27 -20.67
N ARG A 115 -6.68 8.50 -20.21
CA ARG A 115 -6.45 9.70 -21.02
C ARG A 115 -4.95 9.88 -21.24
N PRO A 116 -4.52 10.09 -22.50
CA PRO A 116 -3.13 10.38 -22.79
C PRO A 116 -2.67 11.60 -21.99
N ALA A 117 -1.49 11.49 -21.37
CA ALA A 117 -0.88 12.64 -20.72
C ALA A 117 -0.67 13.75 -21.76
N GLN A 118 -1.15 14.95 -21.46
CA GLN A 118 -0.81 16.09 -22.30
C GLN A 118 0.65 16.41 -22.02
N ALA A 119 1.44 16.66 -23.06
CA ALA A 119 2.85 16.97 -22.91
C ALA A 119 3.25 18.03 -23.92
N ARG A 120 4.11 18.95 -23.49
CA ARG A 120 4.75 19.93 -24.35
C ARG A 120 6.25 19.87 -24.17
N VAL A 121 6.99 20.13 -25.24
CA VAL A 121 8.44 20.27 -25.16
C VAL A 121 8.75 21.70 -24.76
N ASP A 122 9.59 21.87 -23.74
CA ASP A 122 10.18 23.16 -23.42
C ASP A 122 11.06 23.60 -24.60
N PRO A 123 10.74 24.73 -25.25
CA PRO A 123 11.47 25.15 -26.45
C PRO A 123 12.88 25.68 -26.15
N GLU A 124 13.22 26.01 -24.90
CA GLU A 124 14.52 26.51 -24.48
C GLU A 124 15.45 25.37 -24.03
N THR A 125 14.90 24.36 -23.35
CA THR A 125 15.70 23.25 -22.78
C THR A 125 15.58 21.93 -23.56
N GLY A 126 14.53 21.77 -24.35
CA GLY A 126 14.20 20.51 -25.04
C GLY A 126 13.57 19.44 -24.13
N GLU A 127 13.26 19.77 -22.88
CA GLU A 127 12.65 18.84 -21.92
C GLU A 127 11.16 18.61 -22.21
N VAL A 128 10.68 17.38 -22.01
CA VAL A 128 9.25 17.09 -22.11
C VAL A 128 8.57 17.43 -20.78
N ILE A 129 7.73 18.46 -20.79
CA ILE A 129 6.87 18.89 -19.68
C ILE A 129 5.51 18.22 -19.82
N LEU A 130 5.09 17.45 -18.82
CA LEU A 130 3.74 16.91 -18.76
C LEU A 130 2.77 17.99 -18.25
N GLU A 131 1.71 18.26 -19.00
CA GLU A 131 0.61 19.14 -18.59
C GLU A 131 -0.50 18.28 -17.99
N GLY A 132 -0.75 18.40 -16.69
CA GLY A 132 -1.80 17.67 -15.99
C GLY A 132 -1.41 16.30 -15.44
N GLY A 133 -0.12 15.96 -15.37
CA GLY A 133 0.33 14.94 -14.43
C GLY A 133 0.25 15.52 -13.03
N GLY A 134 -0.67 15.02 -12.20
CA GLY A 134 -0.76 15.40 -10.80
C GLY A 134 0.64 15.37 -10.19
N SER A 135 1.02 16.47 -9.53
CA SER A 135 2.18 16.47 -8.63
C SER A 135 2.06 15.26 -7.70
N PRO A 136 3.15 14.70 -7.16
CA PRO A 136 3.05 13.74 -6.04
C PRO A 136 2.19 14.26 -4.88
N ASP A 137 1.97 15.58 -4.82
CA ASP A 137 1.11 16.31 -3.88
C ASP A 137 -0.41 16.23 -4.20
N ASP A 138 -0.80 15.74 -5.39
CA ASP A 138 -2.19 15.57 -5.84
C ASP A 138 -2.72 14.14 -5.57
N LEU A 139 -1.87 13.26 -5.04
CA LEU A 139 -2.32 12.11 -4.26
C LEU A 139 -2.87 12.69 -2.96
N GLY A 140 -4.18 12.95 -2.97
CA GLY A 140 -4.90 13.54 -1.84
C GLY A 140 -4.36 13.00 -0.52
N ALA A 141 -4.04 13.93 0.39
CA ALA A 141 -3.67 13.59 1.75
C ALA A 141 -4.59 12.47 2.27
N PRO A 142 -4.05 11.49 3.03
CA PRO A 142 -4.87 10.43 3.59
C PRO A 142 -6.06 11.07 4.28
N ILE A 143 -7.28 10.75 3.82
CA ILE A 143 -8.49 11.20 4.47
C ILE A 143 -8.44 10.67 5.89
N ASP A 144 -8.34 11.57 6.87
CA ASP A 144 -8.33 11.23 8.28
C ASP A 144 -9.71 10.65 8.65
N PRO A 145 -9.81 9.39 9.10
CA PRO A 145 -11.08 8.79 9.47
C PRO A 145 -11.72 9.43 10.72
N SER A 146 -11.12 10.47 11.32
CA SER A 146 -11.65 11.15 12.51
C SER A 146 -12.47 12.42 12.25
N GLU A 147 -12.68 12.84 11.00
CA GLU A 147 -13.48 14.05 10.69
C GLU A 147 -14.99 13.81 10.43
N GLU A 148 -15.52 12.59 10.54
CA GLU A 148 -16.96 12.34 10.38
C GLU A 148 -17.70 12.36 11.74
N SER A 149 -17.62 13.46 12.48
CA SER A 149 -18.52 13.72 13.63
C SER A 149 -18.49 15.16 14.11
N ARG A 150 -18.87 16.13 13.27
CA ARG A 150 -19.50 17.39 13.73
C ARG A 150 -20.48 17.91 12.69
N GLY A 151 -21.77 17.83 12.99
CA GLY A 151 -22.80 18.53 12.22
C GLY A 151 -24.19 17.95 12.43
N GLY A 152 -24.83 18.29 13.54
CA GLY A 152 -26.23 17.96 13.80
C GLY A 152 -26.71 18.62 15.09
N GLU A 153 -27.01 19.91 15.00
CA GLU A 153 -27.99 20.57 15.89
C GLU A 153 -29.36 20.53 15.22
#